data_AF-A0A7R9B956-F1
#
_entry.id   AF-A0A7R9B956-F1
#
_cell.length_a   1.000
_cell.length_b   1.000
_cell.length_c   1.000
_cell.angle_alpha   90.00
_cell.angle_beta   90.00
_cell.angle_gamma   90.00
#
_symmetry.space_group_name_H-M   'P 1'
#
loop_
_entity.id
_entity.type
_entity.pdbx_description
1 polymer ?
#
loop_
_entity_poly.entity_id
_entity_poly.type
_entity_poly.pdbx_seq_one_letter_code
_entity_poly.pdbx_strand_id
1 'polypeptide(L)'
;QVPDTLYPNFCDYKIRFEMLPSYIVPSLANKILLIGQTILMFRTDSKSRNSYRYGESFKLTEEGSFIWGGKEEALFKKMYDLQNMQRFDLTRFEDVIGEIRTCVAE
;
A
#
# COMPACT_ATOMS: atom_id res chain seq x y z
N GLN A 1 25.80 -18.70 14.51
CA GLN A 1 24.60 -17.85 14.66
C GLN A 1 24.63 -16.86 13.52
N VAL A 2 23.72 -17.02 12.55
CA VAL A 2 23.55 -16.10 11.42
C VAL A 2 22.71 -14.92 11.91
N PRO A 3 22.96 -13.67 11.52
CA PRO A 3 22.22 -12.52 12.04
C PRO A 3 20.77 -12.56 11.52
N ASP A 4 19.79 -12.54 12.42
CA ASP A 4 18.35 -12.51 12.15
C ASP A 4 17.83 -11.20 11.51
N THR A 5 18.68 -10.40 10.85
CA THR A 5 18.34 -9.03 10.43
C THR A 5 18.44 -8.78 8.93
N LEU A 6 17.96 -9.72 8.10
CA LEU A 6 17.93 -9.53 6.64
C LEU A 6 16.53 -9.45 6.02
N TYR A 7 15.49 -9.41 6.85
CA TYR A 7 14.15 -9.05 6.40
C TYR A 7 13.69 -7.81 7.16
N PRO A 8 13.41 -6.68 6.49
CA PRO A 8 12.71 -5.58 7.15
C PRO A 8 11.41 -6.18 7.70
N ASN A 9 11.26 -6.17 9.02
CA ASN A 9 10.03 -6.60 9.66
C ASN A 9 8.98 -5.60 9.18
N PHE A 10 8.09 -6.01 8.28
CA PHE A 10 7.11 -5.11 7.65
C PHE A 10 6.16 -4.49 8.69
N CYS A 11 6.11 -5.06 9.89
CA CYS A 11 5.48 -4.50 11.08
C CYS A 11 6.17 -3.23 11.64
N ASP A 12 7.40 -2.92 11.23
CA ASP A 12 8.20 -1.82 11.80
C ASP A 12 8.00 -0.48 11.07
N TYR A 13 7.25 -0.46 9.96
CA TYR A 13 6.83 0.81 9.36
C TYR A 13 5.92 1.57 10.32
N LYS A 14 6.23 2.85 10.56
CA LYS A 14 5.52 3.74 11.48
C LYS A 14 5.27 5.09 10.82
N ILE A 15 4.19 5.74 11.24
CA ILE A 15 3.89 7.12 10.81
C ILE A 15 4.87 8.07 11.50
N ARG A 16 5.48 8.96 10.71
CA ARG A 16 6.16 10.15 11.22
C ARG A 16 5.15 11.29 11.30
N PHE A 17 4.51 11.45 12.45
CA PHE A 17 3.43 12.44 12.63
C PHE A 17 3.90 13.88 12.42
N GLU A 18 5.19 14.14 12.60
CA GLU A 18 5.82 15.45 12.36
C GLU A 18 5.82 15.84 10.88
N MET A 19 5.72 14.85 9.97
CA MET A 19 5.63 15.05 8.53
C MET A 19 4.22 14.91 7.99
N LEU A 20 3.24 14.57 8.84
CA LEU A 20 1.88 14.37 8.40
C LEU A 20 1.22 15.75 8.16
N PRO A 21 0.68 16.02 6.96
CA PRO A 21 -0.03 17.26 6.73
C PRO A 21 -1.20 17.41 7.70
N SER A 22 -1.38 18.60 8.27
CA SER A 22 -2.35 18.83 9.36
C SER A 22 -3.81 18.59 8.98
N TYR A 23 -4.13 18.64 7.69
CA TYR A 23 -5.46 18.32 7.15
C TYR A 23 -5.71 16.81 7.00
N ILE A 24 -4.69 15.97 7.16
CA ILE A 24 -4.84 14.51 7.19
C ILE A 24 -4.97 14.07 8.64
N VAL A 25 -6.11 13.47 8.97
CA VAL A 25 -6.33 12.95 10.31
C VAL A 25 -5.44 11.72 10.59
N PRO A 26 -4.92 11.57 11.82
CA PRO A 26 -4.09 10.41 12.19
C PRO A 26 -4.72 9.05 11.89
N SER A 27 -6.05 8.95 11.99
CA SER A 27 -6.78 7.71 11.68
C SER A 27 -6.66 7.32 10.20
N LEU A 28 -6.68 8.28 9.28
CA LEU A 28 -6.50 8.04 7.85
C LEU A 28 -5.06 7.60 7.54
N ALA A 29 -4.07 8.27 8.14
CA ALA A 29 -2.67 7.90 7.99
C ALA A 29 -2.40 6.45 8.47
N ASN A 30 -3.02 6.04 9.58
CA ASN A 30 -2.93 4.66 10.09
C ASN A 30 -3.59 3.65 9.15
N LYS A 31 -4.73 3.99 8.52
CA LYS A 31 -5.36 3.14 7.49
C LYS A 31 -4.40 2.90 6.32
N ILE A 32 -3.75 3.96 5.83
CA ILE A 32 -2.80 3.88 4.71
C ILE A 32 -1.58 3.03 5.10
N LEU A 33 -1.05 3.23 6.31
CA LEU A 33 0.05 2.42 6.82
C LEU A 33 -0.32 0.93 6.84
N LEU A 34 -1.49 0.59 7.40
CA LEU A 34 -1.96 -0.79 7.48
C LEU A 34 -2.09 -1.43 6.09
N ILE A 35 -2.70 -0.73 5.13
CA ILE A 35 -2.80 -1.18 3.74
C ILE A 35 -1.41 -1.52 3.19
N GLY A 36 -0.44 -0.61 3.35
CA GLY A 36 0.92 -0.81 2.87
C GLY A 36 1.61 -2.01 3.51
N GLN A 37 1.45 -2.18 4.83
CA GLN A 37 1.99 -3.33 5.56
C GLN A 37 1.39 -4.65 5.07
N THR A 38 0.07 -4.70 4.87
CA THR A 38 -0.62 -5.89 4.37
C THR A 38 -0.13 -6.28 2.98
N ILE A 39 -0.02 -5.33 2.04
CA ILE A 39 0.50 -5.58 0.70
C ILE A 39 1.95 -6.11 0.76
N LEU A 40 2.79 -5.55 1.64
CA LEU A 40 4.16 -5.98 1.82
C LEU A 40 4.28 -7.38 2.46
N MET A 41 3.39 -7.71 3.40
CA MET A 41 3.30 -9.03 4.02
C MET A 41 2.95 -10.10 2.98
N PHE A 42 1.87 -9.93 2.22
CA PHE A 42 1.46 -10.88 1.19
C PHE A 42 2.54 -11.08 0.11
N ARG A 43 3.27 -10.02 -0.24
CA ARG A 43 4.38 -10.10 -1.19
C ARG A 43 5.60 -10.85 -0.66
N THR A 44 5.75 -10.99 0.66
CA THR A 44 6.89 -11.68 1.28
C THR A 44 6.59 -13.16 1.48
N ASP A 45 5.34 -13.48 1.85
CA ASP A 45 4.89 -14.86 1.97
C ASP A 45 5.04 -15.62 0.63
N SER A 46 4.79 -14.94 -0.50
CA SER A 46 5.01 -15.51 -1.83
C SER A 46 6.49 -15.60 -2.26
N LYS A 47 7.36 -14.76 -1.69
CA LYS A 47 8.81 -14.74 -1.97
C LYS A 47 9.63 -15.79 -1.25
N SER A 48 9.02 -16.60 -0.37
CA SER A 48 9.61 -17.89 0.00
C SER A 48 9.81 -18.82 -1.22
N ARG A 49 9.24 -18.47 -2.39
CA ARG A 49 9.41 -19.21 -3.66
C ARG A 49 10.22 -18.49 -4.75
N ASN A 50 10.49 -17.19 -4.68
CA ASN A 50 11.42 -16.53 -5.62
C ASN A 50 11.94 -15.17 -5.13
N SER A 51 13.25 -14.99 -5.27
CA SER A 51 14.07 -13.93 -4.70
C SER A 51 13.69 -12.50 -5.12
N TYR A 52 13.87 -11.61 -4.16
CA TYR A 52 13.65 -10.17 -4.19
C TYR A 52 14.39 -9.47 -5.35
N ARG A 53 13.64 -8.81 -6.23
CA ARG A 53 14.15 -7.72 -7.07
C ARG A 53 13.45 -6.42 -6.70
N TYR A 54 14.17 -5.58 -5.96
CA TYR A 54 13.81 -4.19 -5.72
C TYR A 54 14.41 -3.38 -6.88
N GLY A 55 13.57 -2.81 -7.75
CA GLY A 55 14.01 -1.92 -8.83
C GLY A 55 13.81 -2.42 -10.27
N GLU A 56 13.30 -3.64 -10.49
CA GLU A 56 12.84 -4.04 -11.82
C GLU A 56 11.34 -3.70 -11.94
N SER A 57 10.89 -3.27 -13.12
CA SER A 57 9.55 -2.75 -13.35
C SER A 57 8.50 -3.61 -12.66
N PHE A 58 7.44 -2.97 -12.16
CA PHE A 58 6.26 -3.56 -11.54
C PHE A 58 5.60 -4.56 -12.52
N LYS A 59 6.22 -5.73 -12.72
CA LYS A 59 5.66 -6.81 -13.51
C LYS A 59 4.72 -7.51 -12.58
N LEU A 60 3.44 -7.20 -12.79
CA LEU A 60 2.28 -7.91 -12.31
C LEU A 60 2.52 -9.41 -12.47
N THR A 61 3.01 -10.06 -11.41
CA THR A 61 2.88 -11.50 -11.28
C THR A 61 1.40 -11.78 -10.96
N GLU A 62 0.91 -12.97 -11.29
CA GLU A 62 -0.47 -13.40 -10.99
C GLU A 62 -0.87 -13.16 -9.52
N GLU A 63 0.12 -13.15 -8.62
CA GLU A 63 -0.03 -12.88 -7.19
C GLU A 63 -0.41 -11.42 -6.86
N GLY A 64 0.06 -10.44 -7.65
CA GLY A 64 -0.40 -9.06 -7.52
C GLY A 64 -1.87 -8.94 -7.89
N SER A 65 -2.29 -9.65 -8.94
CA SER A 65 -3.70 -9.74 -9.34
C SER A 65 -4.59 -10.36 -8.26
N PHE A 66 -4.05 -11.29 -7.44
CA PHE A 66 -4.77 -11.90 -6.32
C PHE A 66 -5.11 -10.89 -5.22
N ILE A 67 -4.15 -10.07 -4.77
CA ILE A 67 -4.37 -9.07 -3.70
C ILE A 67 -5.37 -8.00 -4.16
N TRP A 68 -5.34 -7.62 -5.44
CA TRP A 68 -6.20 -6.56 -5.95
C TRP A 68 -7.50 -7.08 -6.57
N GLY A 69 -7.67 -8.39 -6.74
CA GLY A 69 -8.82 -9.00 -7.42
C GLY A 69 -9.05 -8.44 -8.83
N GLY A 70 -7.98 -8.08 -9.56
CA GLY A 70 -8.09 -7.40 -10.86
C GLY A 70 -8.57 -5.94 -10.82
N LYS A 71 -8.76 -5.34 -9.63
CA LYS A 71 -9.22 -3.95 -9.47
C LYS A 71 -8.07 -2.93 -9.42
N GLU A 72 -6.82 -3.36 -9.51
CA GLU A 72 -5.64 -2.48 -9.39
C GLU A 72 -5.68 -1.33 -10.40
N GLU A 73 -5.98 -1.61 -11.67
CA GLU A 73 -6.07 -0.60 -12.72
C GLU A 73 -7.16 0.44 -12.41
N ALA A 74 -8.31 -0.01 -11.90
CA ALA A 74 -9.41 0.87 -11.52
C ALA A 74 -9.04 1.76 -10.33
N LEU A 75 -8.37 1.21 -9.31
CA LEU A 75 -7.88 1.95 -8.15
C LEU A 75 -6.77 2.93 -8.54
N PHE A 76 -5.86 2.52 -9.41
CA PHE A 76 -4.81 3.36 -9.97
C PHE A 76 -5.41 4.55 -10.72
N LYS A 77 -6.42 4.31 -11.56
CA LYS A 77 -7.12 5.38 -12.26
C LYS A 77 -7.78 6.37 -11.29
N LYS A 78 -8.44 5.89 -10.23
CA LYS A 78 -9.03 6.76 -9.20
C LYS A 78 -7.99 7.63 -8.49
N MET A 79 -6.84 7.06 -8.16
CA MET A 79 -5.72 7.79 -7.57
C MET A 79 -5.13 8.82 -8.55
N TYR A 80 -5.00 8.47 -9.82
CA TYR A 80 -4.56 9.37 -10.87
C TYR A 80 -5.53 10.53 -11.08
N ASP A 81 -6.84 10.26 -11.07
CA ASP A 81 -7.87 11.29 -11.19
C ASP A 81 -7.82 12.26 -10.00
N LEU A 82 -7.63 11.75 -8.77
CA LEU A 82 -7.41 12.58 -7.58
C LEU A 82 -6.17 13.47 -7.70
N GLN A 83 -5.05 12.93 -8.21
CA GLN A 83 -3.81 13.69 -8.41
C GLN A 83 -3.99 14.85 -9.40
N ASN A 84 -4.84 14.69 -10.41
CA ASN A 84 -5.10 15.71 -11.44
C ASN A 84 -6.16 16.74 -11.04
N MET A 85 -6.75 16.63 -9.84
CA MET A 85 -7.69 17.64 -9.35
C MET A 85 -6.98 18.93 -9.01
N GLN A 86 -7.56 20.06 -9.43
CA GLN A 86 -7.02 21.39 -9.12
C GLN A 86 -7.01 21.69 -7.61
N ARG A 87 -7.91 21.07 -6.84
CA ARG A 87 -8.00 21.19 -5.39
C ARG A 87 -8.03 19.82 -4.76
N PHE A 88 -7.30 19.66 -3.67
CA PHE A 88 -7.32 18.44 -2.87
C PHE A 88 -8.67 18.31 -2.17
N ASP A 89 -9.36 17.20 -2.42
CA ASP A 89 -10.62 16.82 -1.79
C ASP A 89 -10.36 15.67 -0.81
N LEU A 90 -10.33 16.01 0.48
CA LEU A 90 -10.06 15.03 1.53
C LEU A 90 -11.10 13.91 1.56
N THR A 91 -12.37 14.23 1.36
CA THR A 91 -13.47 13.26 1.42
C THR A 91 -13.31 12.22 0.31
N ARG A 92 -13.08 12.68 -0.93
CA ARG A 92 -12.85 11.74 -2.06
C ARG A 92 -11.56 10.95 -1.88
N PHE A 93 -10.52 11.55 -1.32
CA PHE A 93 -9.29 10.84 -1.00
C PHE A 93 -9.55 9.74 0.03
N GLU A 94 -10.28 10.03 1.11
CA GLU A 94 -10.68 9.05 2.12
C GLU A 94 -11.51 7.91 1.54
N ASP A 95 -12.44 8.21 0.63
CA ASP A 95 -13.25 7.21 -0.06
C ASP A 95 -12.39 6.23 -0.87
N VAL A 96 -11.45 6.74 -1.67
CA VAL A 96 -10.54 5.90 -2.46
C VAL A 96 -9.63 5.07 -1.57
N ILE A 97 -9.10 5.62 -0.47
CA ILE A 97 -8.34 4.83 0.53
C ILE A 97 -9.23 3.75 1.16
N GLY A 98 -10.51 4.04 1.42
CA GLY A 98 -11.49 3.07 1.91
C GLY A 98 -11.68 1.91 0.93
N GLU A 99 -11.81 2.19 -0.36
CA GLU A 99 -11.93 1.16 -1.39
C GLU A 99 -10.67 0.29 -1.51
N ILE A 100 -9.48 0.91 -1.46
CA ILE A 100 -8.19 0.19 -1.45
C ILE A 100 -8.14 -0.75 -0.25
N ARG A 101 -8.55 -0.27 0.93
CA ARG A 101 -8.61 -1.10 2.14
C ARG A 101 -9.51 -2.31 1.96
N THR A 102 -10.72 -2.13 1.41
CA THR A 102 -11.65 -3.23 1.16
C THR A 102 -11.04 -4.26 0.21
N CYS A 103 -10.39 -3.82 -0.86
CA CYS A 103 -9.75 -4.74 -1.81
C CYS A 103 -8.61 -5.55 -1.17
N VAL A 104 -7.89 -4.98 -0.21
CA VAL A 104 -6.75 -5.65 0.47
C VAL A 104 -7.19 -6.51 1.66
N ALA A 105 -8.40 -6.30 2.18
CA ALA A 105 -8.93 -6.99 3.36
C ALA A 105 -9.94 -8.11 3.06
N GLU A 106 -10.54 -8.12 1.86
CA GLU A 106 -11.36 -9.23 1.33
C GLU A 106 -10.49 -10.39 0.84
#